data_AF-A0A1E7LJH5-F1
#
_entry.id   AF-A0A1E7LJH5-F1
#
_cell.length_a   1.000
_cell.length_b   1.000
_cell.length_c   1.000
_cell.angle_alpha   90.00
_cell.angle_beta   90.00
_cell.angle_gamma   90.00
#
_symmetry.space_group_name_H-M   'P 1'
#
loop_
_entity.id
_entity.type
_entity.pdbx_description
1 polymer ?
#
loop_
_entity_poly.entity_id
_entity_poly.type
_entity_poly.pdbx_seq_one_letter_code
_entity_poly.pdbx_strand_id
1 'polypeptide(L)'
;MKTLREDGLYRHVEFAASKSMSHLILVTWPYNLLVAGSHGSFHFERFGPDTEDMFAWLRGIRVEPSRWASKLVNGRSSVEEYDRDRMVAQINERVAEAVEDGWAPIDLEDAVREEILGSHLLDTKDTAFQLVGEFEHKKTFRPECSCGESGVEGSYDSAASWKYFDHEADRKKHKVTIRQTGGFDFNDFTEWDVDKVSYHFVYQCHAASWAIGQYDAAKAASAPSQREAGAL
;
A
#
# COMPACT_ATOMS: atom_id res chain seq x y z
N MET A 1 14.01 28.75 13.16
CA MET A 1 12.94 28.16 13.99
C MET A 1 12.24 29.28 14.73
N LYS A 2 10.92 29.24 14.82
CA LYS A 2 10.11 30.20 15.57
C LYS A 2 9.06 29.44 16.38
N THR A 3 8.99 29.69 17.69
CA THR A 3 7.92 29.18 18.54
C THR A 3 6.78 30.19 18.56
N LEU A 4 5.59 29.78 18.09
CA LEU A 4 4.39 30.62 18.10
C LEU A 4 3.60 30.45 19.39
N ARG A 5 3.53 29.21 19.91
CA ARG A 5 2.92 28.88 21.20
C ARG A 5 3.63 27.69 21.81
N GLU A 6 3.83 27.74 23.12
CA GLU A 6 4.39 26.63 23.90
C GLU A 6 3.80 26.65 25.31
N ASP A 7 3.03 25.61 25.63
CA ASP A 7 2.38 25.40 26.92
C ASP A 7 2.38 23.89 27.24
N GLY A 8 3.50 23.42 27.77
CA GLY A 8 3.72 21.99 28.04
C GLY A 8 3.61 21.14 26.77
N LEU A 9 2.57 20.32 26.69
CA LEU A 9 2.26 19.43 25.56
C LEU A 9 1.66 20.17 24.35
N TYR A 10 1.12 21.36 24.56
CA TYR A 10 0.54 22.20 23.51
C TYR A 10 1.64 23.05 22.87
N ARG A 11 2.06 22.67 21.66
CA ARG A 11 3.18 23.33 20.97
C ARG A 11 2.77 23.71 19.56
N HIS A 12 3.23 24.87 19.10
CA HIS A 12 3.15 25.32 17.72
C HIS A 12 4.51 25.91 17.34
N VAL A 13 5.27 25.16 16.55
CA VAL A 13 6.65 25.50 16.17
C VAL A 13 6.80 25.50 14.67
N GLU A 14 7.36 26.58 14.13
CA GLU A 14 7.62 26.75 12.71
C GLU A 14 9.12 26.66 12.40
N PHE A 15 9.44 25.99 11.31
CA PHE A 15 10.78 25.83 10.77
C PHE A 15 10.78 26.31 9.33
N ALA A 16 11.47 27.43 9.11
CA ALA A 16 11.66 28.00 7.78
C ALA A 16 13.08 28.55 7.69
N ALA A 17 13.68 28.44 6.50
CA ALA A 17 14.92 29.11 6.16
C ALA A 17 14.60 30.36 5.33
N SER A 18 15.31 31.47 5.57
CA SER A 18 15.00 32.79 5.00
C SER A 18 15.01 32.86 3.46
N LYS A 19 15.61 31.87 2.78
CA LYS A 19 15.73 31.80 1.32
C LYS A 19 15.18 30.49 0.74
N SER A 20 14.42 29.72 1.51
CA SER A 20 13.85 28.45 1.06
C SER A 20 12.34 28.57 0.90
N MET A 21 11.80 27.90 -0.12
CA MET A 21 10.35 27.69 -0.27
C MET A 21 9.85 26.52 0.58
N SER A 22 10.75 25.83 1.27
CA SER A 22 10.40 24.80 2.24
C SER A 22 10.12 25.43 3.61
N HIS A 23 8.92 25.17 4.12
CA HIS A 23 8.54 25.44 5.49
C HIS A 23 7.93 24.19 6.10
N LEU A 24 8.06 24.06 7.42
CA LEU A 24 7.50 22.98 8.21
C LEU A 24 6.87 23.56 9.48
N ILE A 25 5.72 23.02 9.86
CA ILE A 25 4.97 23.38 11.04
C ILE A 25 4.72 22.10 11.83
N LEU A 26 5.10 22.13 13.10
CA LEU A 26 4.76 21.09 14.06
C LEU A 26 3.76 21.65 15.06
N VAL A 27 2.59 21.02 15.14
CA VAL A 27 1.59 21.30 16.18
C VAL A 27 1.36 20.04 17.00
N THR A 28 1.46 20.14 18.32
CA THR A 28 1.18 19.03 19.24
C THR A 28 0.15 19.39 20.29
N TRP A 29 -0.61 18.39 20.70
CA TRP A 29 -1.43 18.35 21.91
C TRP A 29 -1.48 16.87 22.38
N PRO A 30 -2.05 16.54 23.54
CA PRO A 30 -2.01 15.16 24.04
C PRO A 30 -2.40 14.13 22.97
N TYR A 31 -1.54 13.14 22.74
CA TYR A 31 -1.71 12.03 21.77
C TYR A 31 -1.71 12.41 20.29
N ASN A 32 -1.49 13.67 19.96
CA ASN A 32 -1.69 14.21 18.63
C ASN A 32 -0.50 15.03 18.12
N LEU A 33 -0.18 14.81 16.85
CA LEU A 33 0.84 15.54 16.13
C LEU A 33 0.33 15.88 14.74
N LEU A 34 0.34 17.17 14.41
CA LEU A 34 0.18 17.65 13.04
C LEU A 34 1.55 18.07 12.51
N VAL A 35 1.95 17.42 11.40
CA VAL A 35 3.13 17.79 10.61
C VAL A 35 2.63 18.43 9.32
N ALA A 36 2.75 19.74 9.19
CA ALA A 36 2.28 20.50 8.04
C ALA A 36 3.42 21.26 7.35
N GLY A 37 3.23 21.66 6.10
CA GLY A 37 4.22 22.48 5.40
C GLY A 37 4.16 22.31 3.88
N SER A 38 5.28 22.63 3.22
CA SER A 38 5.36 22.64 1.74
C SER A 38 5.15 21.28 1.07
N HIS A 39 5.24 20.17 1.82
CA HIS A 39 5.10 18.80 1.31
C HIS A 39 3.82 18.13 1.84
N GLY A 40 2.78 18.93 2.13
CA GLY A 40 1.50 18.45 2.62
C GLY A 40 1.38 18.47 4.14
N SER A 41 0.21 18.05 4.61
CA SER A 41 -0.19 18.08 6.02
C SER A 41 -0.67 16.71 6.47
N PHE A 42 -0.04 16.20 7.53
CA PHE A 42 -0.23 14.84 8.02
C PHE A 42 -0.54 14.88 9.52
N HIS A 43 -1.73 14.41 9.87
CA HIS A 43 -2.21 14.36 11.25
C HIS A 43 -2.11 12.94 11.78
N PHE A 44 -1.31 12.80 12.83
CA PHE A 44 -1.12 11.57 13.59
C PHE A 44 -1.90 11.63 14.90
N GLU A 45 -2.56 10.54 15.22
CA GLU A 45 -3.18 10.30 16.53
C GLU A 45 -2.76 8.93 17.05
N ARG A 46 -2.22 8.88 18.27
CA ARG A 46 -1.89 7.62 18.93
C ARG A 46 -2.15 7.76 20.43
N PHE A 47 -3.24 7.17 20.89
CA PHE A 47 -3.50 7.03 22.32
C PHE A 47 -2.64 5.90 22.91
N GLY A 48 -1.78 6.21 23.87
CA GLY A 48 -0.88 5.25 24.48
C GLY A 48 -0.08 5.84 25.63
N PRO A 49 0.41 5.01 26.57
CA PRO A 49 1.12 5.48 27.76
C PRO A 49 2.43 6.22 27.45
N ASP A 50 3.00 6.01 26.26
CA ASP A 50 4.24 6.60 25.74
C ASP A 50 4.01 7.71 24.70
N THR A 51 2.76 8.09 24.41
CA THR A 51 2.42 9.08 23.37
C THR A 51 1.60 10.27 23.81
N GLU A 52 1.41 10.45 25.12
CA GLU A 52 0.83 11.71 25.61
C GLU A 52 1.66 12.91 25.13
N ASP A 53 3.00 12.80 25.14
CA ASP A 53 3.91 13.71 24.44
C ASP A 53 4.43 13.11 23.13
N MET A 54 3.89 13.58 22.00
CA MET A 54 4.29 13.11 20.67
C MET A 54 5.74 13.46 20.29
N PHE A 55 6.35 14.49 20.88
CA PHE A 55 7.77 14.75 20.67
C PHE A 55 8.61 13.70 21.39
N ALA A 56 8.23 13.32 22.62
CA ALA A 56 8.92 12.26 23.35
C ALA A 56 8.83 10.92 22.60
N TRP A 57 7.66 10.59 22.06
CA TRP A 57 7.47 9.43 21.22
C TRP A 57 8.40 9.42 20.00
N LEU A 58 8.46 10.52 19.25
CA LEU A 58 9.28 10.61 18.04
C LEU A 58 10.79 10.55 18.29
N ARG A 59 11.26 11.04 19.45
CA ARG A 59 12.68 10.91 19.84
C ARG A 59 13.10 9.45 20.07
N GLY A 60 12.16 8.60 20.48
CA GLY A 60 12.42 7.21 20.85
C GLY A 60 12.39 6.20 19.70
N ILE A 61 12.08 6.64 18.47
CA ILE A 61 11.87 5.74 17.34
C ILE A 61 12.68 6.14 16.12
N ARG A 62 13.00 5.14 15.29
CA ARG A 62 13.52 5.38 13.94
C ARG A 62 12.39 5.89 13.05
N VAL A 63 12.77 6.69 12.05
CA VAL A 63 11.85 7.13 11.01
C VAL A 63 11.58 5.93 10.08
N GLU A 64 10.38 5.38 10.19
CA GLU A 64 9.89 4.24 9.40
C GLU A 64 8.55 4.67 8.74
N PRO A 65 8.57 5.33 7.57
CA PRO A 65 7.37 5.94 6.99
C PRO A 65 6.18 4.98 6.88
N SER A 66 6.37 3.77 6.36
CA SER A 66 5.28 2.78 6.24
C SER A 66 4.63 2.44 7.58
N ARG A 67 5.40 2.40 8.66
CA ARG A 67 4.88 2.17 10.01
C ARG A 67 4.16 3.41 10.56
N TRP A 68 4.68 4.60 10.26
CA TRP A 68 4.06 5.87 10.68
C TRP A 68 2.74 6.12 9.95
N ALA A 69 2.63 5.72 8.69
CA ALA A 69 1.40 5.84 7.89
C ALA A 69 0.22 5.12 8.57
N SER A 70 0.48 4.03 9.28
CA SER A 70 -0.54 3.32 10.09
C SER A 70 -1.08 4.12 11.28
N LYS A 71 -0.50 5.28 11.59
CA LYS A 71 -0.87 6.18 12.71
C LYS A 71 -1.53 7.46 12.23
N LEU A 72 -1.76 7.59 10.93
CA LEU A 72 -2.51 8.70 10.37
C LEU A 72 -3.99 8.59 10.73
N VAL A 73 -4.58 9.72 11.09
CA VAL A 73 -6.03 9.83 11.38
C VAL A 73 -6.85 9.51 10.12
N ASN A 74 -6.40 9.96 8.95
CA ASN A 74 -7.08 9.71 7.68
C ASN A 74 -6.81 8.31 7.11
N GLY A 75 -6.10 7.45 7.86
CA GLY A 75 -5.74 6.11 7.43
C GLY A 75 -4.53 6.06 6.49
N ARG A 76 -3.94 4.87 6.39
CA ARG A 76 -2.72 4.62 5.62
C ARG A 76 -2.89 4.90 4.12
N SER A 77 -4.07 4.60 3.57
CA SER A 77 -4.38 4.85 2.16
C SER A 77 -4.31 6.32 1.73
N SER A 78 -4.39 7.26 2.69
CA SER A 78 -4.29 8.71 2.39
C SER A 78 -2.90 9.16 1.93
N VAL A 79 -1.89 8.30 2.07
CA VAL A 79 -0.49 8.59 1.68
C VAL A 79 0.11 7.53 0.79
N GLU A 80 -0.69 6.58 0.34
CA GLU A 80 -0.26 5.52 -0.55
C GLU A 80 -0.47 5.94 -2.00
N GLU A 81 0.49 5.57 -2.83
CA GLU A 81 0.48 5.78 -4.27
C GLU A 81 0.85 4.48 -4.97
N TYR A 82 0.31 4.32 -6.18
CA TYR A 82 0.59 3.16 -7.01
C TYR A 82 2.08 3.01 -7.31
N ASP A 83 2.59 1.78 -7.16
CA ASP A 83 3.97 1.42 -7.46
C ASP A 83 4.01 0.37 -8.58
N ARG A 84 4.19 0.84 -9.81
CA ARG A 84 4.26 -0.01 -11.01
C ARG A 84 5.25 -1.15 -10.86
N ASP A 85 6.40 -0.88 -10.24
CA ASP A 85 7.45 -1.89 -10.05
C ASP A 85 6.99 -3.04 -9.14
N ARG A 86 6.14 -2.76 -8.13
CA ARG A 86 5.54 -3.80 -7.28
C ARG A 86 4.50 -4.61 -8.04
N MET A 87 3.67 -3.97 -8.85
CA MET A 87 2.73 -4.69 -9.73
C MET A 87 3.49 -5.64 -10.66
N VAL A 88 4.56 -5.16 -11.31
CA VAL A 88 5.42 -5.98 -12.17
C VAL A 88 6.05 -7.15 -11.39
N ALA A 89 6.52 -6.90 -10.15
CA ALA A 89 7.07 -7.95 -9.31
C ALA A 89 6.04 -9.05 -8.99
N GLN A 90 4.82 -8.67 -8.59
CA GLN A 90 3.72 -9.61 -8.31
C GLN A 90 3.32 -10.43 -9.55
N ILE A 91 3.23 -9.78 -10.71
CA ILE A 91 2.98 -10.46 -12.00
C ILE A 91 4.06 -11.53 -12.26
N ASN A 92 5.33 -11.14 -12.17
CA ASN A 92 6.44 -12.03 -12.45
C ASN A 92 6.54 -13.18 -11.45
N GLU A 93 6.31 -12.91 -10.16
CA GLU A 93 6.28 -13.94 -9.11
C GLU A 93 5.21 -14.98 -9.42
N ARG A 94 3.99 -14.55 -9.74
CA ARG A 94 2.87 -15.45 -10.04
C ARG A 94 3.09 -16.28 -11.31
N VAL A 95 3.72 -15.70 -12.33
CA VAL A 95 4.10 -16.42 -13.56
C VAL A 95 5.20 -17.43 -13.26
N ALA A 96 6.23 -17.04 -12.50
CA ALA A 96 7.31 -17.93 -12.11
C ALA A 96 6.80 -19.14 -11.32
N GLU A 97 5.91 -18.94 -10.35
CA GLU A 97 5.26 -20.04 -9.62
C GLU A 97 4.58 -21.04 -10.56
N ALA A 98 3.83 -20.56 -11.56
CA ALA A 98 3.15 -21.44 -12.51
C ALA A 98 4.11 -22.24 -13.39
N VAL A 99 5.23 -21.62 -13.77
CA VAL A 99 6.30 -22.26 -14.54
C VAL A 99 7.01 -23.31 -13.68
N GLU A 100 7.36 -22.98 -12.44
CA GLU A 100 8.03 -23.87 -11.49
C GLU A 100 7.18 -25.09 -11.13
N ASP A 101 5.88 -24.89 -10.91
CA ASP A 101 4.92 -25.97 -10.64
C ASP A 101 4.58 -26.82 -11.88
N GLY A 102 5.01 -26.39 -13.07
CA GLY A 102 4.89 -27.15 -14.32
C GLY A 102 3.48 -27.19 -14.93
N TRP A 103 2.59 -26.29 -14.54
CA TRP A 103 1.24 -26.16 -15.13
C TRP A 103 1.09 -24.94 -16.06
N ALA A 104 2.09 -24.06 -16.14
CA ALA A 104 2.10 -22.95 -17.07
C ALA A 104 2.08 -23.41 -18.55
N PRO A 105 1.29 -22.75 -19.42
CA PRO A 105 1.45 -22.86 -20.86
C PRO A 105 2.86 -22.45 -21.32
N ILE A 106 3.39 -23.14 -22.34
CA ILE A 106 4.79 -22.96 -22.80
C ILE A 106 5.14 -21.53 -23.25
N ASP A 107 4.14 -20.78 -23.72
CA ASP A 107 4.26 -19.40 -24.22
C ASP A 107 3.67 -18.36 -23.24
N LEU A 108 3.43 -18.75 -21.98
CA LEU A 108 2.84 -17.87 -20.98
C LEU A 108 3.69 -16.61 -20.75
N GLU A 109 5.00 -16.77 -20.58
CA GLU A 109 5.90 -15.64 -20.34
C GLU A 109 5.89 -14.63 -21.51
N ASP A 110 5.83 -15.14 -22.74
CA ASP A 110 5.75 -14.30 -23.94
C ASP A 110 4.42 -13.54 -23.99
N ALA A 111 3.29 -14.22 -23.73
CA ALA A 111 1.97 -13.61 -23.68
C ALA A 111 1.89 -12.52 -22.59
N VAL A 112 2.35 -12.80 -21.37
CA VAL A 112 2.37 -11.82 -20.27
C VAL A 112 3.23 -10.62 -20.61
N ARG A 113 4.41 -10.83 -21.21
CA ARG A 113 5.29 -9.74 -21.62
C ARG A 113 4.62 -8.82 -22.64
N GLU A 114 3.96 -9.39 -23.64
CA GLU A 114 3.37 -8.63 -24.75
C GLU A 114 2.05 -7.95 -24.35
N GLU A 115 1.16 -8.67 -23.67
CA GLU A 115 -0.20 -8.20 -23.38
C GLU A 115 -0.27 -7.38 -22.09
N ILE A 116 0.58 -7.68 -21.10
CA ILE A 116 0.55 -7.01 -19.80
C ILE A 116 1.73 -6.05 -19.64
N LEU A 117 2.97 -6.57 -19.61
CA LEU A 117 4.14 -5.77 -19.23
C LEU A 117 4.48 -4.68 -20.23
N GLY A 118 4.19 -4.91 -21.51
CA GLY A 118 4.32 -3.94 -22.61
C GLY A 118 3.16 -2.95 -22.72
N SER A 119 2.09 -3.12 -21.94
CA SER A 119 0.90 -2.27 -22.03
C SER A 119 1.05 -0.98 -21.23
N HIS A 120 0.63 0.13 -21.83
CA HIS A 120 0.47 1.42 -21.16
C HIS A 120 -0.63 1.40 -20.10
N LEU A 121 -1.55 0.43 -20.15
CA LEU A 121 -2.56 0.22 -19.11
C LEU A 121 -1.94 -0.20 -17.77
N LEU A 122 -0.66 -0.57 -17.73
CA LEU A 122 0.04 -0.87 -16.48
C LEU A 122 0.45 0.40 -15.69
N ASP A 123 0.29 1.59 -16.25
CA ASP A 123 0.82 2.82 -15.67
C ASP A 123 -0.07 3.45 -14.58
N THR A 124 -1.32 3.01 -14.46
CA THR A 124 -2.21 3.40 -13.35
C THR A 124 -2.76 2.19 -12.64
N LYS A 125 -3.07 2.33 -11.34
CA LYS A 125 -3.56 1.23 -10.51
C LYS A 125 -4.81 0.57 -11.09
N ASP A 126 -5.84 1.37 -11.37
CA ASP A 126 -7.13 0.84 -11.81
C ASP A 126 -7.01 0.08 -13.13
N THR A 127 -6.29 0.65 -14.11
CA THR A 127 -6.07 0.00 -15.41
C THR A 127 -5.16 -1.21 -15.30
N ALA A 128 -4.19 -1.21 -14.37
CA ALA A 128 -3.31 -2.35 -14.12
C ALA A 128 -4.10 -3.54 -13.53
N PHE A 129 -4.95 -3.28 -12.52
CA PHE A 129 -5.82 -4.32 -11.96
C PHE A 129 -6.83 -4.84 -13.00
N GLN A 130 -7.39 -3.97 -13.83
CA GLN A 130 -8.25 -4.40 -14.92
C GLN A 130 -7.50 -5.31 -15.90
N LEU A 131 -6.32 -4.88 -16.35
CA LEU A 131 -5.49 -5.63 -17.29
C LEU A 131 -5.10 -7.02 -16.75
N VAL A 132 -4.70 -7.10 -15.48
CA VAL A 132 -4.36 -8.36 -14.81
C VAL A 132 -5.59 -9.25 -14.63
N GLY A 133 -6.73 -8.68 -14.23
CA GLY A 133 -7.96 -9.42 -13.98
C GLY A 133 -8.66 -9.93 -15.24
N GLU A 134 -8.47 -9.26 -16.37
CA GLU A 134 -9.01 -9.66 -17.67
C GLU A 134 -8.07 -10.62 -18.44
N PHE A 135 -6.84 -10.80 -17.99
CA PHE A 135 -5.88 -11.68 -18.65
C PHE A 135 -6.25 -13.15 -18.47
N GLU A 136 -6.52 -13.82 -19.58
CA GLU A 136 -6.74 -15.26 -19.64
C GLU A 136 -5.89 -15.85 -20.77
N HIS A 137 -5.03 -16.81 -20.44
CA HIS A 137 -4.18 -17.46 -21.44
C HIS A 137 -4.48 -18.95 -21.54
N LYS A 138 -4.98 -19.38 -22.70
CA LYS A 138 -5.27 -20.79 -23.04
C LYS A 138 -6.11 -21.54 -21.99
N LYS A 139 -7.03 -20.83 -21.30
CA LYS A 139 -7.92 -21.45 -20.31
C LYS A 139 -8.80 -22.49 -20.96
N THR A 140 -8.83 -23.66 -20.34
CA THR A 140 -9.71 -24.77 -20.72
C THR A 140 -10.52 -25.21 -19.51
N PHE A 141 -11.74 -25.62 -19.77
CA PHE A 141 -12.72 -25.99 -18.76
C PHE A 141 -13.35 -27.32 -19.11
N ARG A 142 -13.66 -28.09 -18.06
CA ARG A 142 -14.42 -29.34 -18.16
C ARG A 142 -15.64 -29.27 -17.25
N PRO A 143 -16.86 -29.48 -17.77
CA PRO A 143 -18.02 -29.60 -16.92
C PRO A 143 -18.13 -31.03 -16.39
N GLU A 144 -18.40 -31.17 -15.10
CA GLU A 144 -18.58 -32.45 -14.41
C GLU A 144 -19.92 -32.43 -13.66
N CYS A 145 -20.70 -33.50 -13.77
CA CYS A 145 -21.98 -33.64 -13.10
C CYS A 145 -21.90 -34.62 -11.93
N SER A 146 -22.67 -34.34 -10.87
CA SER A 146 -22.81 -35.22 -9.70
C SER A 146 -23.33 -36.64 -10.03
N CYS A 147 -23.83 -36.90 -11.24
CA CYS A 147 -24.22 -38.23 -11.71
C CYS A 147 -23.07 -39.05 -12.30
N GLY A 148 -21.86 -38.48 -12.42
CA GLY A 148 -20.67 -39.14 -12.95
C GLY A 148 -20.40 -38.88 -14.43
N GLU A 149 -21.28 -38.19 -15.15
CA GLU A 149 -21.02 -37.74 -16.52
C GLU A 149 -20.18 -36.45 -16.55
N SER A 150 -19.32 -36.33 -17.56
CA SER A 150 -18.51 -35.15 -17.83
C SER A 150 -18.58 -34.76 -19.29
N GLY A 151 -18.60 -33.46 -19.58
CA GLY A 151 -18.52 -32.94 -20.94
C GLY A 151 -17.09 -32.92 -21.49
N VAL A 152 -16.98 -32.51 -22.75
CA VAL A 152 -15.70 -32.35 -23.43
C VAL A 152 -14.98 -31.12 -22.87
N GLU A 153 -13.66 -31.20 -22.79
CA GLU A 153 -12.82 -30.08 -22.42
C GLU A 153 -12.81 -29.02 -23.53
N GLY A 154 -13.00 -27.75 -23.17
CA GLY A 154 -13.08 -26.66 -24.15
C GLY A 154 -13.13 -25.28 -23.49
N SER A 155 -13.71 -24.30 -24.18
CA SER A 155 -13.94 -22.96 -23.62
C SER A 155 -14.99 -23.00 -22.49
N TYR A 156 -15.02 -21.95 -21.67
CA TYR A 156 -16.06 -21.80 -20.65
C TYR A 156 -17.48 -21.86 -21.26
N ASP A 157 -17.69 -21.19 -22.40
CA ASP A 157 -18.96 -21.20 -23.11
C ASP A 157 -19.38 -22.60 -23.56
N SER A 158 -18.44 -23.42 -24.03
CA SER A 158 -18.73 -24.82 -24.39
C SER A 158 -19.11 -25.66 -23.16
N ALA A 159 -18.42 -25.46 -22.04
CA ALA A 159 -18.73 -26.14 -20.78
C ALA A 159 -20.08 -25.68 -20.19
N ALA A 160 -20.41 -24.39 -20.33
CA ALA A 160 -21.68 -23.81 -19.92
C ALA A 160 -22.83 -24.30 -20.80
N SER A 161 -22.64 -24.37 -22.13
CA SER A 161 -23.62 -24.95 -23.04
C SER A 161 -23.95 -26.38 -22.69
N TRP A 162 -22.93 -27.20 -22.39
CA TRP A 162 -23.13 -28.58 -21.96
C TRP A 162 -24.00 -28.65 -20.70
N LYS A 163 -23.70 -27.80 -19.71
CA LYS A 163 -24.44 -27.72 -18.45
C LYS A 163 -25.92 -27.37 -18.64
N TYR A 164 -26.24 -26.45 -19.54
CA TYR A 164 -27.60 -25.91 -19.66
C TYR A 164 -28.47 -26.62 -20.71
N PHE A 165 -27.85 -27.13 -21.78
CA PHE A 165 -28.54 -27.62 -22.97
C PHE A 165 -28.26 -29.09 -23.26
N ASP A 166 -27.00 -29.53 -23.23
CA ASP A 166 -26.65 -30.87 -23.71
C ASP A 166 -26.84 -31.96 -22.65
N HIS A 167 -26.62 -31.63 -21.37
CA HIS A 167 -26.84 -32.56 -20.26
C HIS A 167 -28.31 -32.48 -19.78
N GLU A 168 -29.21 -33.14 -20.52
CA GLU A 168 -30.64 -33.29 -20.18
C GLU A 168 -30.87 -34.26 -19.02
N ALA A 169 -30.52 -33.84 -17.81
CA ALA A 169 -30.89 -34.57 -16.61
C ALA A 169 -32.05 -33.91 -15.86
N ASP A 170 -32.74 -34.67 -14.99
CA ASP A 170 -33.73 -34.13 -14.05
C ASP A 170 -33.04 -33.08 -13.17
N ARG A 171 -33.19 -31.80 -13.56
CA ARG A 171 -32.45 -30.62 -13.06
C ARG A 171 -32.54 -30.44 -11.54
N LYS A 172 -33.45 -31.16 -10.88
CA LYS A 172 -33.63 -31.18 -9.43
C LYS A 172 -32.60 -32.04 -8.67
N LYS A 173 -31.88 -32.97 -9.33
CA LYS A 173 -30.91 -33.89 -8.69
C LYS A 173 -29.49 -33.82 -9.25
N HIS A 174 -29.28 -33.16 -10.38
CA HIS A 174 -28.00 -33.11 -11.07
C HIS A 174 -27.33 -31.75 -10.86
N LYS A 175 -26.20 -31.74 -10.15
CA LYS A 175 -25.39 -30.55 -9.93
C LYS A 175 -24.18 -30.59 -10.84
N VAL A 176 -24.16 -29.71 -11.84
CA VAL A 176 -23.02 -29.54 -12.74
C VAL A 176 -22.08 -28.44 -12.24
N THR A 177 -20.81 -28.81 -12.08
CA THR A 177 -19.70 -27.92 -11.74
C THR A 177 -18.81 -27.77 -12.97
N ILE A 178 -18.39 -26.54 -13.27
CA ILE A 178 -17.42 -26.27 -14.34
C ILE A 178 -16.08 -26.06 -13.66
N ARG A 179 -15.07 -26.85 -14.04
CA ARG A 179 -13.73 -26.77 -13.46
C ARG A 179 -12.73 -26.34 -14.54
N GLN A 180 -11.84 -25.41 -14.22
CA GLN A 180 -10.69 -25.10 -15.05
C GLN A 180 -9.71 -26.28 -15.02
N THR A 181 -9.34 -26.80 -16.19
CA THR A 181 -8.48 -27.97 -16.37
C THR A 181 -7.11 -27.63 -16.94
N GLY A 182 -6.93 -26.40 -17.45
CA GLY A 182 -5.66 -25.92 -17.95
C GLY A 182 -5.68 -24.43 -18.28
N GLY A 183 -4.53 -23.90 -18.72
CA GLY A 183 -4.31 -22.48 -18.97
C GLY A 183 -3.86 -21.72 -17.73
N PHE A 184 -3.82 -20.40 -17.84
CA PHE A 184 -3.36 -19.50 -16.79
C PHE A 184 -4.25 -18.25 -16.70
N ASP A 185 -4.44 -17.79 -15.48
CA ASP A 185 -5.01 -16.51 -15.10
C ASP A 185 -4.42 -16.07 -13.75
N PHE A 186 -4.47 -14.77 -13.48
CA PHE A 186 -4.05 -14.24 -12.19
C PHE A 186 -5.18 -14.38 -11.17
N ASN A 187 -5.29 -15.55 -10.54
CA ASN A 187 -6.19 -15.71 -9.40
C ASN A 187 -5.67 -14.96 -8.17
N ASP A 188 -6.59 -14.46 -7.33
CA ASP A 188 -6.32 -13.72 -6.07
C ASP A 188 -5.51 -12.42 -6.23
N PHE A 189 -5.40 -11.90 -7.45
CA PHE A 189 -4.66 -10.67 -7.76
C PHE A 189 -5.15 -9.44 -6.98
N THR A 190 -6.42 -9.42 -6.56
CA THR A 190 -7.01 -8.32 -5.78
C THR A 190 -6.37 -8.14 -4.39
N GLU A 191 -5.64 -9.14 -3.90
CA GLU A 191 -4.93 -9.09 -2.62
C GLU A 191 -3.51 -8.51 -2.72
N TRP A 192 -3.03 -8.20 -3.92
CA TRP A 192 -1.67 -7.73 -4.14
C TRP A 192 -1.41 -6.33 -3.54
N ASP A 193 -0.36 -6.22 -2.71
CA ASP A 193 0.15 -4.94 -2.22
C ASP A 193 1.07 -4.29 -3.27
N VAL A 194 0.44 -3.49 -4.14
CA VAL A 194 1.11 -2.76 -5.23
C VAL A 194 1.27 -1.27 -4.93
N ASP A 195 1.08 -0.85 -3.69
CA ASP A 195 1.22 0.55 -3.30
C ASP A 195 2.53 0.78 -2.53
N LYS A 196 3.03 2.00 -2.63
CA LYS A 196 4.11 2.51 -1.77
C LYS A 196 3.66 3.77 -1.07
N VAL A 197 4.38 4.11 -0.02
CA VAL A 197 4.17 5.37 0.68
C VAL A 197 4.74 6.52 -0.18
N SER A 198 3.93 7.55 -0.39
CA SER A 198 4.26 8.69 -1.23
C SER A 198 5.51 9.44 -0.77
N TYR A 199 6.23 9.99 -1.76
CA TYR A 199 7.43 10.80 -1.51
C TYR A 199 7.19 11.94 -0.51
N HIS A 200 6.07 12.66 -0.64
CA HIS A 200 5.73 13.79 0.20
C HIS A 200 5.58 13.40 1.68
N PHE A 201 4.95 12.26 1.94
CA PHE A 201 4.83 11.74 3.29
C PHE A 201 6.17 11.25 3.86
N VAL A 202 6.95 10.52 3.07
CA VAL A 202 8.31 10.09 3.46
C VAL A 202 9.16 11.30 3.85
N TYR A 203 9.14 12.35 3.02
CA TYR A 203 9.83 13.60 3.29
C TYR A 203 9.38 14.21 4.62
N GLN A 204 8.07 14.36 4.85
CA GLN A 204 7.55 14.97 6.07
C GLN A 204 7.88 14.15 7.34
N CYS A 205 7.96 12.82 7.26
CA CYS A 205 8.40 11.99 8.38
C CYS A 205 9.84 12.31 8.80
N HIS A 206 10.75 12.39 7.82
CA HIS A 206 12.14 12.77 8.08
C HIS A 206 12.26 14.23 8.53
N ALA A 207 11.49 15.14 7.93
CA ALA A 207 11.48 16.55 8.29
C ALA A 207 10.98 16.76 9.73
N ALA A 208 9.95 16.03 10.16
CA ALA A 208 9.46 16.07 11.54
C ALA A 208 10.52 15.63 12.55
N SER A 209 11.21 14.51 12.28
CA SER A 209 12.30 14.02 13.13
C SER A 209 13.45 15.03 13.22
N TRP A 210 13.88 15.59 12.08
CA TRP A 210 14.89 16.65 12.04
C TRP A 210 14.46 17.89 12.84
N ALA A 211 13.23 18.34 12.67
CA ALA A 211 12.69 19.53 13.29
C ALA A 211 12.59 19.42 14.81
N ILE A 212 12.23 18.23 15.33
CA ILE A 212 12.28 17.97 16.77
C ILE A 212 13.71 18.07 17.29
N GLY A 213 14.70 17.56 16.55
CA GLY A 213 16.10 17.74 16.90
C GLY A 213 16.54 19.22 16.95
N GLN A 214 16.06 20.04 16.01
CA GLN A 214 16.31 21.49 16.02
C GLN A 214 15.64 22.19 17.20
N TYR A 215 14.40 21.79 17.53
CA TYR A 215 13.69 22.29 18.70
C TYR A 215 14.45 21.94 19.99
N ASP A 216 14.90 20.70 20.15
CA ASP A 216 15.65 20.25 21.31
C ASP A 216 16.97 21.03 21.46
N ALA A 217 17.70 21.24 20.36
CA ALA A 217 18.92 22.03 20.38
C ALA A 217 18.67 23.50 20.81
N ALA A 218 17.58 24.11 20.34
CA ALA A 218 17.21 25.47 20.74
C ALA A 218 16.78 25.55 22.21
N LYS A 219 16.07 24.53 22.73
CA LYS A 219 15.73 24.45 24.16
C LYS A 219 16.96 24.26 25.02
N ALA A 220 17.93 23.46 24.59
CA ALA A 220 19.20 23.29 25.29
C ALA A 220 20.02 24.59 25.30
N ALA A 221 20.06 25.33 24.19
CA ALA A 221 20.80 26.60 24.08
C ALA A 221 20.17 27.76 24.89
N SER A 222 18.87 27.71 25.16
CA SER A 222 18.15 28.71 25.97
C SER A 222 18.06 28.37 27.46
N ALA A 223 18.55 27.20 27.88
CA ALA A 223 18.64 26.85 29.28
C ALA A 223 19.73 27.70 29.97
N PRO A 224 19.45 28.33 31.12
CA PRO A 224 20.44 29.12 31.84
C PRO A 224 21.63 28.26 32.24
N SER A 225 22.85 28.76 32.00
CA SER A 225 24.06 28.00 32.32
C SER A 225 24.18 27.86 33.85
N GLN A 226 24.52 26.67 34.34
CA GLN A 226 24.74 26.42 35.77
C GLN A 226 25.90 27.25 36.38
N ARG A 227 26.63 28.05 35.58
CA ARG A 227 27.67 28.97 36.07
C ARG A 227 27.13 30.28 36.63
N GLU A 228 25.89 30.67 36.32
CA GLU A 228 25.28 31.92 36.83
C GLU A 228 24.47 31.71 38.11
N ALA A 229 24.11 30.46 38.44
CA ALA A 229 23.35 30.11 39.64
C ALA A 229 24.19 29.97 40.93
N GLY A 230 25.52 30.07 40.81
CA GLY A 230 26.47 29.96 41.95
C GLY A 230 27.14 31.28 42.34
N ALA A 231 26.68 32.41 41.79
CA ALA A 231 27.24 33.74 42.06
C ALA A 231 26.15 34.69 42.61
N LEU A 232 25.45 34.27 43.66
CA LEU A 232 24.66 35.13 44.55
C LEU A 232 24.80 34.64 45.99
#